data_AF-A0A368H6X6-F1
#
_entry.id   AF-A0A368H6X6-F1
#
_cell.length_a   1.000
_cell.length_b   1.000
_cell.length_c   1.000
_cell.angle_alpha   90.00
_cell.angle_beta   90.00
_cell.angle_gamma   90.00
#
_symmetry.space_group_name_H-M   'P 1'
#
loop_
_entity.id
_entity.type
_entity.pdbx_description
1 polymer ?
#
loop_
_entity_poly.entity_id
_entity_poly.type
_entity_poly.pdbx_seq_one_letter_code
_entity_poly.pdbx_strand_id
1 'polypeptide(L)'
;MRYISLFSQQFGASFHLAEALAQFDPPSTLGDYLNSKQPLADQQNKAKVIVALLRHQLIMQLHRFCYIVPPFSDAKMPRAGHHCPDSLKTQIAACDNIDETIKPIVSDLCGSMLDTQSFSSVERKLSLFLRMSAYMHGMHHIEDIVYRLNVLALSEKHRMTRQEDEKVELFRTVVCEQLQSELAKAQKDRQDILKELQEYASLLVVVRNMQANNAGKINIRTSLGHQVFVNAELDRKDTVIVKLAGDLFAELKLERAEIFITQKLEILRKKAEICLELASKTKATMKFLMAAIGEYDKLAAKKK
;
A
#
# COMPACT_ATOMS: atom_id res chain seq x y z
N MET A 1 -16.39 -12.96 20.13
CA MET A 1 -17.10 -13.52 18.96
C MET A 1 -18.24 -14.46 19.36
N ARG A 2 -18.01 -15.59 20.05
CA ARG A 2 -19.06 -16.62 20.22
C ARG A 2 -20.31 -16.17 20.98
N TYR A 3 -20.21 -15.55 22.16
CA TYR A 3 -21.40 -15.38 23.01
C TYR A 3 -22.38 -14.31 22.51
N ILE A 4 -21.94 -13.12 22.13
CA ILE A 4 -22.86 -12.06 21.67
C ILE A 4 -23.54 -12.44 20.36
N SER A 5 -22.84 -13.06 19.40
CA SER A 5 -23.48 -13.54 18.17
C SER A 5 -24.47 -14.67 18.45
N LEU A 6 -24.15 -15.58 19.37
CA LEU A 6 -25.07 -16.64 19.81
C LEU A 6 -26.31 -16.06 20.52
N PHE A 7 -26.15 -15.06 21.39
CA PHE A 7 -27.25 -14.40 22.08
C PHE A 7 -28.12 -13.56 21.14
N SER A 8 -27.54 -12.78 20.23
CA SER A 8 -28.31 -12.04 19.20
C SER A 8 -29.00 -12.98 18.20
N GLN A 9 -28.43 -14.17 17.94
CA GLN A 9 -29.07 -15.20 17.13
C GLN A 9 -30.21 -15.91 17.88
N GLN A 10 -30.11 -16.05 19.21
CA GLN A 10 -31.07 -16.78 20.05
C GLN A 10 -32.22 -15.90 20.58
N PHE A 11 -31.99 -14.60 20.80
CA PHE A 11 -32.94 -13.65 21.39
C PHE A 11 -33.28 -12.45 20.48
N GLY A 12 -32.68 -12.39 19.28
CA GLY A 12 -32.92 -11.34 18.29
C GLY A 12 -31.99 -10.13 18.41
N ALA A 13 -31.98 -9.29 17.37
CA ALA A 13 -31.11 -8.10 17.28
C ALA A 13 -31.50 -6.97 18.25
N SER A 14 -32.73 -7.00 18.77
CA SER A 14 -33.23 -6.06 19.77
C SER A 14 -32.84 -6.41 21.21
N PHE A 15 -32.16 -7.53 21.43
CA PHE A 15 -31.73 -7.95 22.76
C PHE A 15 -30.37 -7.34 23.12
N HIS A 16 -30.38 -6.36 24.02
CA HIS A 16 -29.18 -5.75 24.57
C HIS A 16 -28.68 -6.53 25.78
N LEU A 17 -27.69 -7.40 25.58
CA LEU A 17 -27.06 -8.19 26.63
C LEU A 17 -26.58 -7.32 27.82
N ALA A 18 -26.14 -6.08 27.55
CA ALA A 18 -25.74 -5.12 28.59
C ALA A 18 -26.88 -4.71 29.51
N GLU A 19 -28.08 -4.49 28.96
CA GLU A 19 -29.28 -4.11 29.73
C GLU A 19 -29.78 -5.28 30.59
N ALA A 20 -29.70 -6.51 30.06
CA ALA A 20 -30.05 -7.72 30.80
C ALA A 20 -29.07 -8.00 31.95
N LEU A 21 -27.77 -7.74 31.77
CA LEU A 21 -26.75 -7.91 32.81
C LEU A 21 -26.84 -6.82 33.89
N ALA A 22 -27.20 -5.58 33.52
CA ALA A 22 -27.40 -4.48 34.46
C ALA A 22 -28.59 -4.72 35.43
N GLN A 23 -29.58 -5.53 35.03
CA GLN A 23 -30.72 -5.90 35.90
C GLN A 23 -30.36 -6.88 37.02
N PHE A 24 -29.13 -7.39 37.06
CA PHE A 24 -28.61 -8.26 38.14
C PHE A 24 -27.63 -7.51 39.07
N ASP A 25 -27.68 -6.18 39.08
CA ASP A 25 -26.93 -5.33 40.02
C ASP A 25 -27.58 -5.36 41.42
N PRO A 26 -26.82 -5.59 42.52
CA PRO A 26 -27.38 -5.60 43.87
C PRO A 26 -28.14 -4.30 44.20
N PRO A 27 -29.29 -4.36 44.91
CA PRO A 27 -29.76 -5.44 45.77
C PRO A 27 -30.73 -6.41 45.08
N SER A 28 -30.83 -6.38 43.75
CA SER A 28 -31.81 -7.20 43.04
C SER A 28 -31.44 -8.68 43.04
N THR A 29 -32.32 -9.53 43.54
CA THR A 29 -32.11 -10.98 43.58
C THR A 29 -32.65 -11.62 42.30
N LEU A 30 -32.13 -12.79 41.95
CA LEU A 30 -32.69 -13.63 40.86
C LEU A 30 -34.21 -13.89 41.02
N GLY A 31 -34.72 -13.84 42.26
CA GLY A 31 -36.16 -13.93 42.56
C GLY A 31 -36.96 -12.70 42.14
N ASP A 32 -36.38 -11.50 42.24
CA ASP A 32 -37.04 -10.25 41.83
C ASP A 32 -37.16 -10.13 40.31
N TYR A 33 -36.19 -10.68 39.57
CA TYR A 33 -36.19 -10.70 38.10
C TYR A 33 -37.26 -11.64 37.51
N LEU A 34 -37.57 -12.73 38.21
CA LEU A 34 -38.59 -13.72 37.82
C LEU A 34 -40.02 -13.36 38.28
N ASN A 35 -40.24 -12.11 38.73
CA ASN A 35 -41.46 -11.67 39.41
C ASN A 35 -42.75 -12.25 38.80
N SER A 36 -43.59 -12.83 39.64
CA SER A 36 -44.75 -13.65 39.25
C SER A 36 -45.93 -12.87 38.63
N LYS A 37 -45.78 -11.55 38.46
CA LYS A 37 -46.85 -10.62 38.02
C LYS A 37 -46.85 -10.32 36.52
N GLN A 38 -45.90 -10.84 35.74
CA GLN A 38 -45.82 -10.62 34.30
C GLN A 38 -46.44 -11.78 33.49
N PRO A 39 -46.92 -11.54 32.26
CA PRO A 39 -47.51 -12.57 31.40
C PRO A 39 -46.55 -13.77 31.17
N LEU A 40 -47.10 -14.99 31.11
CA LEU A 40 -46.33 -16.25 31.03
C LEU A 40 -45.29 -16.29 29.88
N ALA A 41 -45.56 -15.63 28.75
CA ALA A 41 -44.66 -15.59 27.60
C ALA A 41 -43.36 -14.82 27.90
N ASP A 42 -43.44 -13.72 28.64
CA ASP A 42 -42.28 -12.93 29.05
C ASP A 42 -41.46 -13.62 30.14
N GLN A 43 -42.13 -14.37 31.03
CA GLN A 43 -41.46 -15.21 32.02
C GLN A 43 -40.63 -16.33 31.38
N GLN A 44 -41.16 -16.99 30.35
CA GLN A 44 -40.40 -18.02 29.61
C GLN A 44 -39.19 -17.45 28.88
N ASN A 45 -39.31 -16.25 28.31
CA ASN A 45 -38.18 -15.59 27.65
C ASN A 45 -37.10 -15.18 28.65
N LYS A 46 -37.49 -14.60 29.79
CA LYS A 46 -36.59 -14.24 30.90
C LYS A 46 -35.89 -15.46 31.52
N ALA A 47 -36.61 -16.56 31.72
CA ALA A 47 -36.03 -17.81 32.20
C ALA A 47 -35.01 -18.39 31.21
N LYS A 48 -35.29 -18.34 29.89
CA LYS A 48 -34.33 -18.76 28.85
C LYS A 48 -33.08 -17.86 28.84
N VAL A 49 -33.24 -16.56 29.06
CA VAL A 49 -32.10 -15.62 29.20
C VAL A 49 -31.25 -16.00 30.40
N ILE A 50 -31.83 -16.22 31.58
CA ILE A 50 -31.09 -16.64 32.79
C ILE A 50 -30.36 -17.97 32.56
N VAL A 51 -31.02 -18.97 31.97
CA VAL A 51 -30.41 -20.27 31.69
C VAL A 51 -29.25 -20.12 30.71
N ALA A 52 -29.38 -19.29 29.68
CA ALA A 52 -28.29 -19.01 28.76
C ALA A 52 -27.13 -18.27 29.45
N LEU A 53 -27.43 -17.29 30.31
CA LEU A 53 -26.42 -16.55 31.07
C LEU A 53 -25.66 -17.45 32.06
N LEU A 54 -26.35 -18.38 32.74
CA LEU A 54 -25.73 -19.38 33.61
C LEU A 54 -24.94 -20.44 32.82
N ARG A 55 -25.47 -20.93 31.70
CA ARG A 55 -24.79 -21.90 30.81
C ARG A 55 -23.49 -21.33 30.24
N HIS A 56 -23.44 -20.01 30.03
CA HIS A 56 -22.26 -19.30 29.56
C HIS A 56 -21.41 -18.70 30.69
N GLN A 57 -21.72 -19.03 31.96
CA GLN A 57 -21.03 -18.55 33.17
C GLN A 57 -20.96 -17.03 33.33
N LEU A 58 -21.88 -16.29 32.71
CA LEU A 58 -21.90 -14.81 32.72
C LEU A 58 -22.42 -14.19 34.03
N ILE A 59 -23.06 -15.00 34.89
CA ILE A 59 -23.62 -14.59 36.21
C ILE A 59 -22.77 -15.12 37.38
N MET A 60 -21.87 -16.08 37.14
CA MET A 60 -21.19 -16.84 38.21
C MET A 60 -19.87 -16.23 38.70
N GLN A 61 -19.48 -15.06 38.20
CA GLN A 61 -18.30 -14.33 38.66
C GLN A 61 -18.70 -12.89 38.97
N LEU A 62 -18.32 -12.41 40.16
CA LEU A 62 -18.49 -11.04 40.66
C LEU A 62 -18.49 -10.03 39.50
N HIS A 63 -19.64 -9.45 39.18
CA HIS A 63 -19.76 -8.43 38.15
C HIS A 63 -18.79 -7.29 38.46
N ARG A 64 -17.72 -7.18 37.66
CA ARG A 64 -16.61 -6.27 37.93
C ARG A 64 -16.82 -5.01 37.11
N PHE A 65 -17.82 -4.23 37.50
CA PHE A 65 -18.09 -2.92 36.92
C PHE A 65 -16.94 -1.97 37.25
N CYS A 66 -16.48 -1.21 36.26
CA CYS A 66 -15.43 -0.22 36.43
C CYS A 66 -16.04 1.18 36.56
N TYR A 67 -15.69 1.85 37.65
CA TYR A 67 -16.03 3.25 37.91
C TYR A 67 -14.73 4.06 37.99
N ILE A 68 -14.74 5.24 37.38
CA ILE A 68 -13.74 6.25 37.69
C ILE A 68 -14.22 6.98 38.94
N VAL A 69 -13.46 6.87 40.03
CA VAL A 69 -13.76 7.49 41.32
C VAL A 69 -12.58 8.36 41.73
N PRO A 70 -12.80 9.56 42.30
CA PRO A 70 -11.73 10.32 42.89
C PRO A 70 -10.99 9.49 43.97
N PRO A 71 -9.69 9.71 44.15
CA PRO A 71 -8.90 9.00 45.14
C PRO A 71 -9.49 9.18 46.54
N PHE A 72 -9.62 8.08 47.29
CA PHE A 72 -10.04 8.11 48.70
C PHE A 72 -9.02 8.90 49.55
N SER A 73 -9.46 9.45 50.68
CA SER A 73 -8.65 10.33 51.55
C SER A 73 -7.30 9.76 52.00
N ASP A 74 -7.12 8.43 51.99
CA ASP A 74 -5.89 7.73 52.36
C ASP A 74 -4.99 7.34 51.18
N ALA A 75 -5.36 7.71 49.95
CA ALA A 75 -4.61 7.38 48.76
C ALA A 75 -3.29 8.17 48.69
N LYS A 76 -2.15 7.47 48.54
CA LYS A 76 -0.87 8.09 48.25
C LYS A 76 -0.88 8.68 46.84
N MET A 77 -1.23 9.96 46.75
CA MET A 77 -1.20 10.68 45.50
C MET A 77 0.25 10.89 45.03
N PRO A 78 0.55 10.67 43.74
CA PRO A 78 1.85 11.03 43.19
C PRO A 78 2.05 12.53 43.40
N ARG A 79 3.09 12.93 44.13
CA ARG A 79 3.45 14.35 44.21
C ARG A 79 4.18 14.70 42.92
N ALA A 80 3.70 15.73 42.22
CA ALA A 80 4.24 16.21 40.95
C ALA A 80 5.74 16.52 41.05
N GLY A 81 6.57 15.53 40.70
CA GLY A 81 8.02 15.70 40.62
C GLY A 81 8.45 16.32 39.29
N HIS A 82 7.77 16.00 38.18
CA HIS A 82 8.18 16.38 36.82
C HIS A 82 6.99 16.80 35.94
N HIS A 83 7.26 17.76 35.04
CA HIS A 83 6.28 18.39 34.17
C HIS A 83 5.76 17.40 33.10
N CYS A 84 4.45 17.12 33.11
CA CYS A 84 3.81 16.38 32.03
C CYS A 84 3.91 17.19 30.71
N PRO A 85 4.38 16.59 29.61
CA PRO A 85 4.49 17.25 28.31
C PRO A 85 3.17 17.85 27.82
N ASP A 86 3.23 19.02 27.19
CA ASP A 86 2.04 19.76 26.75
C ASP A 86 1.15 18.96 25.79
N SER A 87 1.73 18.09 24.96
CA SER A 87 0.98 17.20 24.06
C SER A 87 0.06 16.22 24.80
N LEU A 88 0.49 15.68 25.95
CA LEU A 88 -0.32 14.76 26.77
C LEU A 88 -1.39 15.53 27.55
N LYS A 89 -1.07 16.73 28.03
CA LYS A 89 -2.05 17.62 28.70
C LYS A 89 -3.18 18.02 27.76
N THR A 90 -2.87 18.35 26.49
CA THR A 90 -3.89 18.66 25.49
C THR A 90 -4.80 17.46 25.22
N GLN A 91 -4.26 16.23 25.16
CA GLN A 91 -5.06 15.02 25.00
C GLN A 91 -5.99 14.74 26.20
N ILE A 92 -5.51 15.01 27.42
CA ILE A 92 -6.32 14.85 28.65
C ILE A 92 -7.42 15.92 28.73
N ALA A 93 -7.09 17.18 28.40
CA ALA A 93 -8.04 18.29 28.41
C ALA A 93 -9.17 18.10 27.39
N ALA A 94 -8.85 17.53 26.22
CA ALA A 94 -9.81 17.26 25.14
C ALA A 94 -10.75 16.06 25.41
N CYS A 95 -10.62 15.36 26.54
CA CYS A 95 -11.49 14.25 26.89
C CYS A 95 -12.67 14.74 27.74
N ASP A 96 -13.88 14.71 27.17
CA ASP A 96 -15.13 15.11 27.84
C ASP A 96 -15.67 14.04 28.80
N ASN A 97 -15.18 12.79 28.70
CA ASN A 97 -15.67 11.65 29.47
C ASN A 97 -15.03 11.53 30.87
N ILE A 98 -14.14 12.46 31.23
CA ILE A 98 -13.43 12.46 32.52
C ILE A 98 -13.76 13.78 33.23
N ASP A 99 -14.12 13.67 34.50
CA ASP A 99 -14.40 14.83 35.35
C ASP A 99 -13.15 15.73 35.53
N GLU A 100 -13.36 17.03 35.59
CA GLU A 100 -12.31 18.06 35.72
C GLU A 100 -11.45 17.85 36.97
N THR A 101 -12.01 17.22 38.01
CA THR A 101 -11.31 16.87 39.26
C THR A 101 -10.25 15.77 39.07
N ILE A 102 -10.36 14.95 38.03
CA ILE A 102 -9.53 13.77 37.77
C ILE A 102 -8.47 14.04 36.70
N LYS A 103 -8.72 14.99 35.80
CA LYS A 103 -7.75 15.46 34.79
C LYS A 103 -6.36 15.84 35.35
N PRO A 104 -6.23 16.63 36.45
CA PRO A 104 -4.92 16.95 37.01
C PRO A 104 -4.21 15.71 37.57
N ILE A 105 -4.96 14.76 38.15
CA ILE A 105 -4.43 13.53 38.71
C ILE A 105 -3.84 12.63 37.62
N VAL A 106 -4.52 12.52 36.49
CA VAL A 106 -4.05 11.75 35.32
C VAL A 106 -2.79 12.39 34.74
N SER A 107 -2.72 13.73 34.69
CA SER A 107 -1.51 14.45 34.27
C SER A 107 -0.32 14.16 35.19
N ASP A 108 -0.53 14.17 36.50
CA ASP A 108 0.53 13.88 37.49
C ASP A 108 0.99 12.42 37.43
N LEU A 109 0.07 11.49 37.19
CA LEU A 109 0.38 10.07 36.94
C LEU A 109 1.21 9.90 35.66
N CYS A 110 0.85 10.57 34.58
CA CYS A 110 1.64 10.55 33.34
C CYS A 110 3.05 11.10 33.56
N GLY A 111 3.19 12.21 34.32
CA GLY A 111 4.48 12.77 34.71
C GLY A 111 5.33 11.76 35.49
N SER A 112 4.76 11.12 36.52
CA SER A 112 5.47 10.12 37.32
C SER A 112 5.82 8.84 36.54
N MET A 113 4.99 8.45 35.57
CA MET A 113 5.27 7.28 34.73
C MET A 113 6.40 7.53 33.73
N LEU A 114 6.63 8.78 33.32
CA LEU A 114 7.74 9.15 32.43
C LEU A 114 9.12 9.02 33.11
N ASP A 115 9.18 9.02 34.45
CA ASP A 115 10.42 8.79 35.20
C ASP A 115 10.93 7.34 35.07
N THR A 116 10.02 6.40 34.77
CA THR A 116 10.33 4.95 34.72
C THR A 116 10.11 4.31 33.35
N GLN A 117 9.37 4.97 32.45
CA GLN A 117 8.97 4.42 31.15
C GLN A 117 9.21 5.40 30.01
N SER A 118 9.38 4.88 28.79
CA SER A 118 9.51 5.71 27.60
C SER A 118 8.23 6.47 27.27
N PHE A 119 8.37 7.65 26.67
CA PHE A 119 7.26 8.51 26.25
C PHE A 119 6.19 7.75 25.44
N SER A 120 6.62 6.93 24.46
CA SER A 120 5.71 6.14 23.62
C SER A 120 4.93 5.07 24.39
N SER A 121 5.47 4.55 25.50
CA SER A 121 4.76 3.61 26.38
C SER A 121 3.69 4.34 27.20
N VAL A 122 4.03 5.52 27.74
CA VAL A 122 3.09 6.34 28.51
C VAL A 122 1.95 6.86 27.64
N GLU A 123 2.26 7.34 26.42
CA GLU A 123 1.26 7.81 25.46
C GLU A 123 0.27 6.71 25.07
N ARG A 124 0.73 5.48 24.79
CA ARG A 124 -0.18 4.35 24.51
C ARG A 124 -1.08 4.01 25.68
N LYS A 125 -0.56 4.03 26.91
CA LYS A 125 -1.35 3.76 28.12
C LYS A 125 -2.38 4.87 28.36
N LEU A 126 -2.00 6.12 28.17
CA LEU A 126 -2.91 7.26 28.25
C LEU A 126 -4.01 7.17 27.20
N SER A 127 -3.66 6.94 25.94
CA SER A 127 -4.63 6.80 24.85
C SER A 127 -5.61 5.65 25.10
N LEU A 128 -5.14 4.50 25.61
CA LEU A 128 -6.00 3.39 26.00
C LEU A 128 -6.95 3.80 27.14
N PHE A 129 -6.44 4.49 28.15
CA PHE A 129 -7.25 4.97 29.28
C PHE A 129 -8.33 5.97 28.86
N LEU A 130 -7.99 6.97 28.04
CA LEU A 130 -8.94 7.95 27.51
C LEU A 130 -10.02 7.29 26.62
N ARG A 131 -9.68 6.17 25.98
CA ARG A 131 -10.64 5.39 25.19
C ARG A 131 -11.52 4.50 26.06
N MET A 132 -10.98 4.02 27.19
CA MET A 132 -11.71 3.27 28.20
C MET A 132 -12.66 4.15 29.02
N SER A 133 -12.30 5.40 29.28
CA SER A 133 -13.08 6.31 30.14
C SER A 133 -14.53 6.48 29.68
N ALA A 134 -14.75 6.47 28.36
CA ALA A 134 -16.08 6.48 27.75
C ALA A 134 -17.00 5.33 28.20
N TYR A 135 -16.45 4.23 28.73
CA TYR A 135 -17.18 3.05 29.16
C TYR A 135 -17.08 2.78 30.67
N MET A 136 -16.31 3.58 31.42
CA MET A 136 -16.08 3.40 32.86
C MET A 136 -17.07 4.18 33.74
N HIS A 137 -18.35 4.12 33.39
CA HIS A 137 -19.46 4.77 34.09
C HIS A 137 -20.43 3.75 34.72
N GLY A 138 -19.93 2.54 35.02
CA GLY A 138 -20.73 1.49 35.68
C GLY A 138 -21.70 0.71 34.79
N MET A 139 -22.02 1.19 33.60
CA MET A 139 -22.99 0.51 32.71
C MET A 139 -22.37 -0.58 31.82
N HIS A 140 -21.03 -0.69 31.79
CA HIS A 140 -20.33 -1.65 30.96
C HIS A 140 -19.54 -2.64 31.80
N HIS A 141 -19.75 -3.91 31.50
CA HIS A 141 -18.95 -5.01 32.05
C HIS A 141 -17.53 -4.95 31.50
N ILE A 142 -16.51 -5.30 32.31
CA ILE A 142 -15.11 -5.18 31.91
C ILE A 142 -14.80 -5.96 30.62
N GLU A 143 -15.39 -7.14 30.43
CA GLU A 143 -15.27 -7.94 29.21
C GLU A 143 -15.91 -7.25 27.98
N ASP A 144 -16.97 -6.47 28.15
CA ASP A 144 -17.57 -5.66 27.07
C ASP A 144 -16.64 -4.51 26.68
N ILE A 145 -16.04 -3.84 27.67
CA ILE A 145 -15.05 -2.78 27.46
C ILE A 145 -13.85 -3.33 26.69
N VAL A 146 -13.27 -4.45 27.16
CA VAL A 146 -12.14 -5.13 26.49
C VAL A 146 -12.49 -5.53 25.06
N TYR A 147 -13.70 -6.04 24.84
CA TYR A 147 -14.16 -6.43 23.51
C TYR A 147 -14.27 -5.24 22.56
N ARG A 148 -14.94 -4.15 22.96
CA ARG A 148 -15.13 -2.95 22.14
C ARG A 148 -13.80 -2.32 21.76
N LEU A 149 -12.87 -2.24 22.71
CA LEU A 149 -11.52 -1.71 22.46
C LEU A 149 -10.74 -2.58 21.47
N ASN A 150 -10.84 -3.90 21.58
CA ASN A 150 -10.20 -4.82 20.64
C ASN A 150 -10.79 -4.72 19.22
N VAL A 151 -12.12 -4.59 19.09
CA VAL A 151 -12.78 -4.41 17.78
C VAL A 151 -12.34 -3.10 17.12
N LEU A 152 -12.28 -2.02 17.89
CA LEU A 152 -11.82 -0.73 17.40
C LEU A 152 -10.34 -0.77 16.97
N ALA A 153 -9.47 -1.39 17.77
CA ALA A 153 -8.06 -1.57 17.43
C ALA A 153 -7.86 -2.42 16.16
N LEU A 154 -8.68 -3.46 15.96
CA LEU A 154 -8.68 -4.24 14.73
C LEU A 154 -9.13 -3.40 13.52
N SER A 155 -10.14 -2.54 13.68
CA SER A 155 -10.61 -1.67 12.60
C SER A 155 -9.56 -0.63 12.19
N GLU A 156 -8.86 -0.02 13.16
CA GLU A 156 -7.77 0.93 12.91
C GLU A 156 -6.58 0.27 12.24
N LYS A 157 -6.21 -0.94 12.70
CA LYS A 157 -5.15 -1.73 12.08
C LYS A 157 -5.46 -2.05 10.61
N HIS A 158 -6.70 -2.46 10.31
CA HIS A 158 -7.15 -2.71 8.93
C HIS A 158 -7.15 -1.45 8.07
N ARG A 159 -7.53 -0.30 8.64
CA ARG A 159 -7.55 0.99 7.94
C ARG A 159 -6.14 1.45 7.57
N MET A 160 -5.17 1.28 8.49
CA MET A 160 -3.77 1.61 8.26
C MET A 160 -3.12 0.70 7.21
N THR A 161 -3.33 -0.62 7.28
CA THR A 161 -2.81 -1.55 6.27
C THR A 161 -3.37 -1.27 4.88
N ARG A 162 -4.66 -0.93 4.76
CA ARG A 162 -5.27 -0.63 3.47
C ARG A 162 -4.67 0.62 2.81
N GLN A 163 -4.35 1.64 3.60
CA GLN A 163 -3.76 2.87 3.10
C GLN A 163 -2.28 2.68 2.70
N GLU A 164 -1.56 1.80 3.39
CA GLU A 164 -0.20 1.39 3.01
C GLU A 164 -0.22 0.57 1.71
N ASP A 165 -1.12 -0.42 1.60
CA ASP A 165 -1.29 -1.25 0.40
C ASP A 165 -1.64 -0.39 -0.84
N GLU A 166 -2.54 0.59 -0.71
CA GLU A 166 -2.90 1.51 -1.79
C GLU A 166 -1.72 2.36 -2.28
N LYS A 167 -0.84 2.81 -1.37
CA LYS A 167 0.38 3.55 -1.75
C LYS A 167 1.39 2.68 -2.46
N VAL A 168 1.54 1.42 -2.04
CA VAL A 168 2.43 0.46 -2.70
C VAL A 168 1.94 0.14 -4.11
N GLU A 169 0.63 -0.05 -4.29
CA GLU A 169 0.06 -0.31 -5.62
C GLU A 169 0.13 0.90 -6.56
N LEU A 170 -0.08 2.11 -6.04
CA LEU A 170 0.14 3.33 -6.83
C LEU A 170 1.61 3.46 -7.26
N PHE A 171 2.55 3.23 -6.33
CA PHE A 171 3.98 3.26 -6.63
C PHE A 171 4.36 2.19 -7.65
N ARG A 172 3.84 0.96 -7.50
CA ARG A 172 4.02 -0.13 -8.46
C ARG A 172 3.57 0.31 -9.83
N THR A 173 2.36 0.82 -9.96
CA THR A 173 1.78 1.18 -11.27
C THR A 173 2.58 2.29 -11.95
N VAL A 174 2.82 3.40 -11.25
CA VAL A 174 3.50 4.57 -11.83
C VAL A 174 4.93 4.24 -12.25
N VAL A 175 5.71 3.59 -11.38
CA VAL A 175 7.11 3.28 -11.67
C VAL A 175 7.21 2.23 -12.76
N CYS A 176 6.33 1.24 -12.77
CA CYS A 176 6.36 0.19 -13.78
C CYS A 176 5.93 0.71 -15.15
N GLU A 177 4.88 1.53 -15.23
CA GLU A 177 4.43 2.15 -16.47
C GLU A 177 5.49 3.08 -17.05
N GLN A 178 6.10 3.92 -16.21
CA GLN A 178 7.15 4.83 -16.66
C GLN A 178 8.39 4.07 -17.17
N LEU A 179 8.89 3.09 -16.41
CA LEU A 179 10.06 2.30 -16.82
C LEU A 179 9.78 1.44 -18.06
N GLN A 180 8.57 0.90 -18.20
CA GLN A 180 8.17 0.18 -19.41
C GLN A 180 8.11 1.09 -20.63
N SER A 181 7.56 2.30 -20.47
CA SER A 181 7.51 3.30 -21.54
C SER A 181 8.92 3.71 -22.00
N GLU A 182 9.82 3.99 -21.05
CA GLU A 182 11.22 4.31 -21.34
C GLU A 182 11.96 3.16 -22.03
N LEU A 183 11.74 1.92 -21.56
CA LEU A 183 12.33 0.73 -22.17
C LEU A 183 11.82 0.52 -23.60
N ALA A 184 10.51 0.67 -23.82
CA ALA A 184 9.90 0.54 -25.15
C ALA A 184 10.45 1.59 -26.12
N LYS A 185 10.59 2.84 -25.66
CA LYS A 185 11.19 3.92 -26.46
C LYS A 185 12.65 3.60 -26.81
N ALA A 186 13.48 3.21 -25.85
CA ALA A 186 14.88 2.86 -26.09
C ALA A 186 15.03 1.65 -27.04
N GLN A 187 14.13 0.66 -26.94
CA GLN A 187 14.10 -0.48 -27.86
C GLN A 187 13.73 -0.07 -29.29
N LYS A 188 12.75 0.82 -29.44
CA LYS A 188 12.33 1.36 -30.74
C LYS A 188 13.46 2.17 -31.39
N ASP A 189 14.08 3.08 -30.65
CA ASP A 189 15.21 3.89 -31.14
C ASP A 189 16.36 2.99 -31.62
N ARG A 190 16.65 1.91 -30.88
CA ARG A 190 17.66 0.92 -31.30
C ARG A 190 17.26 0.19 -32.58
N GLN A 191 16.00 -0.15 -32.74
CA GLN A 191 15.50 -0.85 -33.93
C GLN A 191 15.60 0.05 -35.18
N ASP A 192 15.30 1.34 -35.04
CA ASP A 192 15.46 2.32 -36.11
C ASP A 192 16.93 2.49 -36.50
N ILE A 193 17.85 2.56 -35.51
CA ILE A 193 19.30 2.60 -35.77
C ILE A 193 19.77 1.34 -36.51
N LEU A 194 19.30 0.15 -36.13
CA LEU A 194 19.67 -1.10 -36.80
C LEU A 194 19.17 -1.16 -38.24
N LYS A 195 17.98 -0.61 -38.51
CA LYS A 195 17.44 -0.50 -39.86
C LYS A 195 18.30 0.43 -40.72
N GLU A 196 18.65 1.61 -40.19
CA GLU A 196 19.56 2.56 -40.87
C GLU A 196 20.93 1.91 -41.14
N LEU A 197 21.45 1.14 -40.18
CA LEU A 197 22.72 0.40 -40.32
C LEU A 197 22.64 -0.65 -41.44
N GLN A 198 21.53 -1.37 -41.55
CA GLN A 198 21.30 -2.33 -42.64
C GLN A 198 21.22 -1.63 -44.01
N GLU A 199 20.55 -0.49 -44.09
CA GLU A 199 20.46 0.33 -45.33
C GLU A 199 21.86 0.79 -45.77
N TYR A 200 22.68 1.34 -44.87
CA TYR A 200 24.06 1.74 -45.19
C TYR A 200 24.96 0.55 -45.54
N ALA A 201 24.81 -0.59 -44.85
CA ALA A 201 25.59 -1.79 -45.18
C ALA A 201 25.25 -2.31 -46.59
N SER A 202 23.97 -2.30 -46.96
CA SER A 202 23.52 -2.66 -48.31
C SER A 202 24.09 -1.70 -49.36
N LEU A 203 24.06 -0.39 -49.06
CA LEU A 203 24.62 0.64 -49.94
C LEU A 203 26.14 0.47 -50.14
N LEU A 204 26.88 0.13 -49.08
CA LEU A 204 28.33 -0.09 -49.15
C LEU A 204 28.68 -1.24 -50.10
N VAL A 205 27.91 -2.34 -50.05
CA VAL A 205 28.08 -3.48 -50.97
C VAL A 205 27.84 -3.05 -52.41
N VAL A 206 26.80 -2.25 -52.66
CA VAL A 206 26.51 -1.72 -54.00
C VAL A 206 27.66 -0.83 -54.49
N VAL A 207 28.14 0.11 -53.66
CA VAL A 207 29.25 1.00 -54.00
C VAL A 207 30.52 0.21 -54.36
N ARG A 208 30.88 -0.79 -53.55
CA ARG A 208 32.05 -1.65 -53.80
C ARG A 208 31.90 -2.49 -55.07
N ASN A 209 30.71 -3.02 -55.31
CA ASN A 209 30.44 -3.78 -56.55
C ASN A 209 30.49 -2.88 -57.78
N MET A 210 30.07 -1.61 -57.68
CA MET A 210 30.19 -0.63 -58.75
C MET A 210 31.65 -0.24 -59.00
N GLN A 211 32.47 -0.10 -57.96
CA GLN A 211 33.92 0.16 -58.09
C GLN A 211 34.67 -1.02 -58.70
N ALA A 212 34.30 -2.27 -58.38
CA ALA A 212 34.97 -3.47 -58.90
C ALA A 212 34.61 -3.78 -60.37
N ASN A 213 33.45 -3.32 -60.84
CA ASN A 213 33.00 -3.55 -62.21
C ASN A 213 33.49 -2.46 -63.16
N ASN A 214 34.54 -2.77 -63.93
CA ASN A 214 35.06 -1.89 -65.00
C ASN A 214 34.22 -1.88 -66.29
N ALA A 215 33.10 -2.62 -66.36
CA ALA A 215 32.28 -2.75 -67.57
C ALA A 215 31.55 -1.44 -67.90
N GLY A 216 31.65 -0.96 -69.15
CA GLY A 216 31.11 0.31 -69.68
C GLY A 216 29.65 0.65 -69.32
N LYS A 217 28.81 -0.37 -69.14
CA LYS A 217 27.36 -0.27 -68.92
C LYS A 217 26.94 -1.20 -67.78
N ILE A 218 26.20 -0.69 -66.81
CA ILE A 218 25.65 -1.50 -65.71
C ILE A 218 24.16 -1.68 -65.96
N ASN A 219 23.75 -2.92 -66.24
CA ASN A 219 22.34 -3.29 -66.32
C ASN A 219 21.83 -3.65 -64.92
N ILE A 220 20.82 -2.92 -64.46
CA ILE A 220 20.23 -3.08 -63.13
C ILE A 220 18.77 -3.50 -63.32
N ARG A 221 18.32 -4.47 -62.52
CA ARG A 221 16.89 -4.79 -62.41
C ARG A 221 16.38 -4.22 -61.09
N THR A 222 15.56 -3.18 -61.16
CA THR A 222 14.96 -2.55 -59.98
C THR A 222 13.50 -3.00 -59.79
N SER A 223 13.06 -3.09 -58.55
CA SER A 223 11.66 -3.40 -58.21
C SER A 223 10.85 -2.11 -58.17
N LEU A 224 9.69 -2.09 -58.84
CA LEU A 224 8.69 -1.01 -58.73
C LEU A 224 7.61 -1.32 -57.67
N GLY A 225 7.71 -2.45 -56.99
CA GLY A 225 6.69 -2.97 -56.07
C GLY A 225 5.73 -3.95 -56.74
N HIS A 226 4.90 -4.63 -55.93
CA HIS A 226 3.90 -5.62 -56.40
C HIS A 226 4.45 -6.69 -57.37
N GLN A 227 5.67 -7.17 -57.13
CA GLN A 227 6.37 -8.13 -58.01
C GLN A 227 6.62 -7.61 -59.44
N VAL A 228 6.55 -6.30 -59.67
CA VAL A 228 6.91 -5.64 -60.92
C VAL A 228 8.37 -5.22 -60.88
N PHE A 229 9.10 -5.53 -61.95
CA PHE A 229 10.52 -5.22 -62.07
C PHE A 229 10.81 -4.51 -63.39
N VAL A 230 11.70 -3.54 -63.36
CA VAL A 230 12.17 -2.79 -64.53
C VAL A 230 13.66 -2.97 -64.69
N ASN A 231 14.09 -3.23 -65.92
CA ASN A 231 15.49 -3.19 -66.29
C ASN A 231 15.86 -1.75 -66.64
N ALA A 232 16.93 -1.23 -66.03
CA ALA A 232 17.48 0.08 -66.27
C ALA A 232 18.97 -0.06 -66.61
N GLU A 233 19.44 0.77 -67.52
CA GLU A 233 20.86 0.87 -67.87
C GLU A 233 21.43 2.13 -67.23
N LEU A 234 22.56 2.01 -66.53
CA LEU A 234 23.22 3.13 -65.85
C LEU A 234 24.39 3.66 -66.70
N ASP A 235 24.26 4.88 -67.18
CA ASP A 235 25.28 5.56 -68.00
C ASP A 235 26.39 6.23 -67.18
N ARG A 236 26.07 6.72 -65.97
CA ARG A 236 27.02 7.38 -65.07
C ARG A 236 27.38 6.47 -63.90
N LYS A 237 28.67 6.19 -63.72
CA LYS A 237 29.18 5.26 -62.71
C LYS A 237 29.81 5.92 -61.49
N ASP A 238 30.19 7.19 -61.61
CA ASP A 238 31.16 7.76 -60.68
C ASP A 238 30.52 8.34 -59.42
N THR A 239 29.19 8.50 -59.42
CA THR A 239 28.43 9.14 -58.35
C THR A 239 27.29 8.28 -57.82
N VAL A 240 27.01 8.45 -56.54
CA VAL A 240 25.99 7.74 -55.77
C VAL A 240 25.27 8.76 -54.87
N ILE A 241 23.95 8.65 -54.79
CA ILE A 241 23.15 9.46 -53.89
C ILE A 241 23.15 8.81 -52.51
N VAL A 242 23.66 9.53 -51.51
CA VAL A 242 23.72 9.08 -50.12
C VAL A 242 22.85 9.97 -49.27
N LYS A 243 22.01 9.35 -48.43
CA LYS A 243 21.24 10.05 -47.41
C LYS A 243 22.19 10.52 -46.30
N LEU A 244 22.18 11.81 -45.97
CA LEU A 244 23.06 12.39 -44.94
C LEU A 244 22.39 12.43 -43.56
N ALA A 245 21.23 13.10 -43.49
CA ALA A 245 20.45 13.30 -42.29
C ALA A 245 19.01 13.71 -42.64
N GLY A 246 18.00 13.25 -41.89
CA GLY A 246 16.60 13.59 -42.17
C GLY A 246 16.23 13.26 -43.62
N ASP A 247 15.73 14.25 -44.36
CA ASP A 247 15.41 14.12 -45.80
C ASP A 247 16.48 14.77 -46.71
N LEU A 248 17.70 14.96 -46.19
CA LEU A 248 18.83 15.50 -46.94
C LEU A 248 19.58 14.39 -47.65
N PHE A 249 19.70 14.52 -48.98
CA PHE A 249 20.45 13.63 -49.85
C PHE A 249 21.58 14.39 -50.54
N ALA A 250 22.74 13.77 -50.70
CA ALA A 250 23.86 14.33 -51.41
C ALA A 250 24.39 13.34 -52.46
N GLU A 251 24.69 13.86 -53.64
CA GLU A 251 25.40 13.12 -54.67
C GLU A 251 26.91 13.16 -54.36
N LEU A 252 27.51 11.99 -54.14
CA LEU A 252 28.91 11.83 -53.75
C LEU A 252 29.63 10.94 -54.76
N LYS A 253 30.92 11.21 -55.00
CA LYS A 253 31.77 10.28 -55.74
C LYS A 253 31.93 8.96 -55.00
N LEU A 254 32.08 7.84 -55.72
CA LEU A 254 32.19 6.49 -55.13
C LEU A 254 33.22 6.39 -53.99
N GLU A 255 34.43 6.92 -54.20
CA GLU A 255 35.51 6.92 -53.20
C GLU A 255 35.12 7.69 -51.92
N ARG A 256 34.50 8.86 -52.10
CA ARG A 256 34.06 9.70 -50.96
C ARG A 256 32.87 9.08 -50.24
N ALA A 257 31.97 8.46 -50.99
CA ALA A 257 30.81 7.74 -50.45
C ALA A 257 31.26 6.54 -49.60
N GLU A 258 32.24 5.76 -50.05
CA GLU A 258 32.76 4.63 -49.27
C GLU A 258 33.32 5.07 -47.90
N ILE A 259 34.14 6.13 -47.88
CA ILE A 259 34.68 6.69 -46.64
C ILE A 259 33.54 7.16 -45.72
N PHE A 260 32.58 7.91 -46.27
CA PHE A 260 31.45 8.43 -45.51
C PHE A 260 30.59 7.32 -44.92
N ILE A 261 30.21 6.32 -45.73
CA ILE A 261 29.37 5.20 -45.30
C ILE A 261 30.08 4.39 -44.23
N THR A 262 31.38 4.13 -44.38
CA THR A 262 32.16 3.37 -43.39
C THR A 262 32.22 4.10 -42.05
N GLN A 263 32.47 5.42 -42.05
CA GLN A 263 32.45 6.23 -40.83
C GLN A 263 31.06 6.30 -40.19
N LYS A 264 30.01 6.46 -41.01
CA LYS A 264 28.62 6.51 -40.54
C LYS A 264 28.20 5.17 -39.92
N LEU A 265 28.58 4.04 -40.51
CA LEU A 265 28.35 2.71 -39.96
C LEU A 265 29.00 2.53 -38.58
N GLU A 266 30.25 3.00 -38.42
CA GLU A 266 30.96 2.95 -37.14
C GLU A 266 30.24 3.77 -36.05
N ILE A 267 29.79 4.97 -36.39
CA ILE A 267 29.04 5.84 -35.47
C ILE A 267 27.70 5.20 -35.08
N LEU A 268 26.97 4.66 -36.05
CA LEU A 268 25.68 4.01 -35.81
C LEU A 268 25.84 2.75 -34.96
N ARG A 269 26.91 1.95 -35.16
CA ARG A 269 27.24 0.81 -34.30
C ARG A 269 27.46 1.22 -32.85
N LYS A 270 28.31 2.22 -32.61
CA LYS A 270 28.56 2.75 -31.26
C LYS A 270 27.27 3.28 -30.61
N LYS A 271 26.43 3.98 -31.37
CA LYS A 271 25.14 4.46 -30.89
C LYS A 271 24.20 3.30 -30.51
N ALA A 272 24.17 2.24 -31.30
CA ALA A 272 23.38 1.04 -31.01
C ALA A 272 23.85 0.32 -29.74
N GLU A 273 25.17 0.24 -29.50
CA GLU A 273 25.76 -0.33 -28.29
C GLU A 273 25.38 0.47 -27.04
N ILE A 274 25.49 1.80 -27.09
CA ILE A 274 25.07 2.68 -25.97
C ILE A 274 23.59 2.49 -25.66
N CYS A 275 22.72 2.45 -26.68
CA CYS A 275 21.30 2.18 -26.50
C CYS A 275 21.05 0.80 -25.87
N LEU A 276 21.81 -0.24 -26.26
CA LEU A 276 21.70 -1.57 -25.69
C LEU A 276 22.09 -1.59 -24.20
N GLU A 277 23.17 -0.90 -23.84
CA GLU A 277 23.63 -0.80 -22.46
C GLU A 277 22.59 -0.10 -21.57
N LEU A 278 22.05 1.04 -22.03
CA LEU A 278 20.99 1.78 -21.33
C LEU A 278 19.73 0.93 -21.16
N ALA A 279 19.25 0.29 -22.24
CA ALA A 279 18.07 -0.57 -22.17
C ALA A 279 18.29 -1.76 -21.21
N SER A 280 19.49 -2.32 -21.17
CA SER A 280 19.84 -3.40 -20.25
C SER A 280 19.83 -2.95 -18.79
N LYS A 281 20.39 -1.76 -18.49
CA LYS A 281 20.33 -1.15 -17.15
C LYS A 281 18.90 -0.91 -16.70
N THR A 282 18.08 -0.26 -17.53
CA THR A 282 16.65 0.01 -17.22
C THR A 282 15.89 -1.29 -16.98
N LYS A 283 16.12 -2.32 -17.80
CA LYS A 283 15.51 -3.65 -17.62
C LYS A 283 15.95 -4.34 -16.32
N ALA A 284 17.21 -4.19 -15.92
CA ALA A 284 17.70 -4.72 -14.66
C ALA A 284 17.05 -4.01 -13.46
N THR A 285 16.98 -2.67 -13.48
CA THR A 285 16.28 -1.88 -12.45
C THR A 285 14.81 -2.28 -12.32
N MET A 286 14.12 -2.45 -13.45
CA MET A 286 12.74 -2.91 -13.46
C MET A 286 12.61 -4.30 -12.82
N LYS A 287 13.46 -5.27 -13.18
CA LYS A 287 13.44 -6.61 -12.56
C LYS A 287 13.71 -6.57 -11.07
N PHE A 288 14.66 -5.73 -10.63
CA PHE A 288 14.97 -5.55 -9.22
C PHE A 288 13.77 -5.01 -8.44
N LEU A 289 13.12 -3.97 -8.95
CA LEU A 289 11.91 -3.40 -8.34
C LEU A 289 10.79 -4.44 -8.27
N MET A 290 10.56 -5.20 -9.34
CA MET A 290 9.54 -6.26 -9.35
C MET A 290 9.83 -7.35 -8.31
N ALA A 291 11.11 -7.73 -8.14
CA ALA A 291 11.50 -8.71 -7.13
C ALA A 291 11.29 -8.16 -5.71
N ALA A 292 11.68 -6.91 -5.46
CA ALA A 292 11.50 -6.26 -4.17
C ALA A 292 10.02 -6.16 -3.78
N ILE A 293 9.15 -5.78 -4.72
CA ILE A 293 7.71 -5.74 -4.45
C ILE A 293 7.16 -7.15 -4.23
N GLY A 294 7.60 -8.15 -5.00
CA GLY A 294 7.21 -9.55 -4.78
C GLY A 294 7.63 -10.12 -3.41
N GLU A 295 8.72 -9.64 -2.82
CA GLU A 295 9.09 -9.97 -1.44
C GLU A 295 8.22 -9.24 -0.41
N TYR A 296 7.92 -7.96 -0.65
CA TYR A 296 6.98 -7.19 0.17
C TYR A 296 5.62 -7.90 0.26
N ASP A 297 5.09 -8.35 -0.88
CA ASP A 297 3.82 -9.07 -0.94
C ASP A 297 3.83 -10.36 -0.10
N LYS A 298 4.95 -11.10 -0.10
CA LYS A 298 5.13 -12.30 0.74
C LYS A 298 5.18 -11.97 2.23
N LEU A 299 5.83 -10.87 2.60
CA LEU A 299 5.89 -10.42 4.00
C LEU A 299 4.54 -9.90 4.49
N ALA A 300 3.79 -9.20 3.62
CA ALA A 300 2.42 -8.77 3.90
C ALA A 300 1.48 -9.98 4.07
N ALA A 301 1.62 -11.01 3.22
CA ALA A 301 0.83 -12.24 3.32
C ALA A 301 1.11 -13.04 4.61
N LYS A 302 2.36 -13.02 5.12
CA LYS A 302 2.71 -13.66 6.41
C LYS A 302 2.20 -12.91 7.64
N LYS A 303 1.78 -11.65 7.50
CA LYS A 303 1.24 -10.82 8.60
C LYS A 303 -0.29 -10.92 8.74
N LYS A 304 -0.99 -11.49 7.77
CA LYS A 304 -2.43 -11.82 7.83
C LYS A 304 -2.64 -13.16 8.53
#